data_AF-A0A965LCX1-F1
#
_entry.id   AF-A0A965LCX1-F1
#
_cell.length_a   1.000
_cell.length_b   1.000
_cell.length_c   1.000
_cell.angle_alpha   90.00
_cell.angle_beta   90.00
_cell.angle_gamma   90.00
#
_symmetry.space_group_name_H-M   'P 1'
#
loop_
_entity.id
_entity.type
_entity.pdbx_description
1 polymer ?
#
loop_
_entity_poly.entity_id
_entity_poly.type
_entity_poly.pdbx_seq_one_letter_code
_entity_poly.pdbx_strand_id
1 'polypeptide(L)'
;MKIDLTPTSFTSKDAFVRAALARARDLAVQSWEDEHTERKSLIEREVASLSKNELARRLVKMMSRPNRARAQISDTMRSKALTMRKKDVPVREIAAELGISIPSVYNITK
;
A
#
# COMPACT_ATOMS: atom_id res chain seq x y z
N MET A 1 -2.99 -4.05 17.46
CA MET A 1 -4.17 -4.95 17.49
C MET A 1 -4.05 -5.83 18.72
N LYS A 2 -5.05 -5.84 19.61
CA LYS A 2 -5.05 -6.68 20.81
C LYS A 2 -6.16 -7.71 20.68
N ILE A 3 -5.84 -8.98 20.89
CA ILE A 3 -6.80 -10.09 20.85
C ILE A 3 -7.19 -10.35 22.30
N ASP A 4 -8.34 -9.82 22.72
CA ASP A 4 -8.85 -9.98 24.07
C ASP A 4 -9.54 -11.34 24.21
N LEU A 5 -8.73 -12.39 24.39
CA LEU A 5 -9.19 -13.73 24.76
C LEU A 5 -8.52 -14.15 26.06
N THR A 6 -9.30 -14.67 26.98
CA THR A 6 -8.81 -15.20 28.26
C THR A 6 -8.42 -16.66 28.10
N PRO A 7 -7.15 -17.05 28.27
CA PRO A 7 -6.72 -18.43 28.05
C PRO A 7 -7.45 -19.47 28.92
N THR A 8 -7.85 -19.05 30.13
CA THR A 8 -8.55 -19.88 31.11
C THR A 8 -10.00 -20.19 30.74
N SER A 9 -10.59 -19.53 29.75
CA SER A 9 -11.94 -19.83 29.28
C SER A 9 -12.01 -20.99 28.28
N PHE A 10 -10.88 -21.63 27.96
CA PHE A 10 -10.79 -22.69 26.97
C PHE A 10 -10.40 -24.02 27.60
N THR A 11 -11.06 -25.08 27.17
CA THR A 11 -10.85 -26.45 27.68
C THR A 11 -9.51 -27.05 27.26
N SER A 12 -8.86 -26.51 26.23
CA SER A 12 -7.54 -26.93 25.78
C SER A 12 -6.76 -25.78 25.13
N LYS A 13 -5.43 -25.93 25.08
CA LYS A 13 -4.54 -25.00 24.38
C LYS A 13 -4.89 -24.88 22.90
N ASP A 14 -5.25 -25.98 22.25
CA ASP A 14 -5.64 -25.97 20.84
C ASP A 14 -6.95 -25.23 20.61
N ALA A 15 -7.92 -25.34 21.52
CA ALA A 15 -9.16 -24.58 21.46
C ALA A 15 -8.89 -23.07 21.58
N PHE A 16 -8.01 -22.66 22.49
CA PHE A 16 -7.57 -21.27 22.62
C PHE A 16 -6.87 -20.76 21.36
N VAL A 17 -5.93 -21.54 20.80
CA VAL A 17 -5.19 -21.15 19.58
C VAL A 17 -6.14 -21.00 18.39
N ARG A 18 -7.09 -21.92 18.20
CA ARG A 18 -8.10 -21.81 17.12
C ARG A 18 -8.97 -20.57 17.30
N ALA A 19 -9.41 -20.28 18.52
CA ALA A 19 -10.21 -19.09 18.81
C ALA A 19 -9.41 -17.79 18.58
N ALA A 20 -8.13 -17.75 18.97
CA ALA A 20 -7.24 -16.62 18.74
C ALA A 20 -7.00 -16.38 17.24
N LEU A 21 -6.76 -17.44 16.46
CA LEU A 21 -6.58 -17.34 15.01
C LEU A 21 -7.88 -16.89 14.31
N ALA A 22 -9.04 -17.43 14.71
CA ALA A 22 -10.32 -17.01 14.19
C ALA A 22 -10.56 -15.51 14.47
N ARG A 23 -10.32 -15.06 15.71
CA ARG A 23 -10.48 -13.66 16.08
C ARG A 23 -9.50 -12.74 15.34
N ALA A 24 -8.26 -13.17 15.15
CA ALA A 24 -7.27 -12.44 14.37
C ALA A 24 -7.70 -12.28 12.90
N ARG A 25 -8.24 -13.35 12.31
CA ARG A 25 -8.78 -13.34 10.95
C ARG A 25 -9.94 -12.36 10.84
N ASP A 26 -10.92 -12.45 11.73
CA ASP A 26 -12.12 -11.61 11.65
C ASP A 26 -11.77 -10.12 11.83
N LEU A 27 -10.83 -9.79 12.73
CA LEU A 27 -10.31 -8.42 12.88
C LEU A 27 -9.55 -7.93 11.64
N ALA A 28 -8.77 -8.80 11.00
CA ALA A 28 -8.08 -8.46 9.76
C ALA A 28 -9.06 -8.23 8.60
N VAL A 29 -10.11 -9.04 8.51
CA VAL A 29 -11.20 -8.86 7.54
C VAL A 29 -11.92 -7.54 7.79
N GLN A 30 -12.32 -7.26 9.03
CA GLN A 30 -12.99 -6.01 9.38
C GLN A 30 -12.12 -4.78 9.06
N SER A 31 -10.85 -4.80 9.44
CA SER A 31 -9.91 -3.71 9.10
C SER A 31 -9.76 -3.52 7.59
N TRP A 32 -9.76 -4.62 6.82
CA TRP A 32 -9.70 -4.57 5.37
C TRP A 32 -11.00 -4.00 4.78
N GLU A 33 -12.15 -4.45 5.27
CA GLU A 33 -13.47 -3.97 4.85
C GLU A 33 -13.64 -2.47 5.15
N ASP A 34 -13.24 -2.01 6.33
CA ASP A 34 -13.30 -0.60 6.72
C ASP A 34 -12.45 0.27 5.77
N GLU A 35 -11.19 -0.13 5.55
CA GLU A 35 -10.25 0.58 4.66
C GLU A 35 -10.73 0.58 3.19
N HIS A 36 -11.29 -0.54 2.72
CA HIS A 36 -11.75 -0.66 1.34
C HIS A 36 -13.10 0.00 1.11
N THR A 37 -13.98 0.04 2.11
CA THR A 37 -15.28 0.72 2.03
C THR A 37 -15.10 2.23 1.98
N GLU A 38 -14.21 2.79 2.81
CA GLU A 38 -13.91 4.22 2.79
C GLU A 38 -13.30 4.63 1.43
N ARG A 39 -12.30 3.89 0.95
CA ARG A 39 -11.68 4.13 -0.37
C ARG A 39 -12.69 4.00 -1.51
N LYS A 40 -13.55 2.99 -1.47
CA LYS A 40 -14.60 2.79 -2.48
C LYS A 40 -15.58 3.96 -2.47
N SER A 41 -16.02 4.42 -1.31
CA SER A 41 -16.94 5.57 -1.18
C SER A 41 -16.32 6.85 -1.73
N LEU A 42 -15.03 7.10 -1.47
CA LEU A 42 -14.31 8.27 -2.01
C LEU A 42 -14.22 8.23 -3.54
N ILE A 43 -13.87 7.06 -4.10
CA ILE A 43 -13.80 6.87 -5.55
C ILE A 43 -15.18 7.02 -6.18
N GLU A 44 -16.23 6.47 -5.57
CA GLU A 44 -17.61 6.59 -6.07
C GLU A 44 -18.07 8.06 -6.11
N ARG A 45 -17.79 8.83 -5.05
CA ARG A 45 -18.10 10.28 -5.03
C ARG A 45 -17.30 11.05 -6.08
N GLU A 46 -16.01 10.73 -6.24
CA GLU A 46 -15.18 11.36 -7.25
C GLU A 46 -15.72 11.05 -8.65
N VAL A 47 -16.02 9.79 -8.96
CA VAL A 47 -16.59 9.36 -10.24
C VAL A 47 -17.93 10.04 -10.51
N ALA A 48 -18.81 10.12 -9.51
CA ALA A 48 -20.12 10.77 -9.63
C ALA A 48 -20.01 12.28 -9.88
N SER A 49 -18.94 12.93 -9.39
CA SER A 49 -18.71 14.37 -9.60
C SER A 49 -18.16 14.72 -10.98
N LEU A 50 -17.68 13.73 -11.75
CA LEU A 50 -17.03 13.95 -13.04
C LEU A 50 -18.03 13.92 -14.20
N SER A 51 -17.80 14.79 -15.19
CA SER A 51 -18.58 14.75 -16.44
C SER A 51 -18.23 13.53 -17.29
N LYS A 52 -19.17 13.09 -18.14
CA LYS A 52 -18.98 11.97 -19.08
C LYS A 52 -17.70 12.09 -19.92
N ASN A 53 -17.38 13.31 -20.36
CA ASN A 53 -16.18 13.60 -21.15
C ASN A 53 -14.89 13.44 -20.34
N GLU A 54 -14.91 13.83 -19.06
CA GLU A 54 -13.74 13.70 -18.18
C GLU A 54 -13.51 12.24 -17.77
N LEU A 55 -14.58 11.50 -17.50
CA LEU A 55 -14.51 10.05 -17.29
C LEU A 55 -13.92 9.33 -18.52
N ALA A 56 -14.40 9.66 -19.72
CA ALA A 56 -13.89 9.07 -20.96
C ALA A 56 -12.38 9.35 -21.15
N ARG A 57 -11.92 10.58 -20.91
CA ARG A 57 -10.49 10.93 -20.97
C ARG A 57 -9.66 10.13 -19.96
N ARG A 58 -10.14 10.02 -18.72
CA ARG A 58 -9.44 9.25 -17.66
C ARG A 58 -9.39 7.77 -17.99
N LEU A 59 -10.48 7.19 -18.50
CA LEU A 59 -10.53 5.80 -18.95
C LEU A 59 -9.53 5.53 -20.07
N VAL A 60 -9.54 6.36 -21.13
CA VAL A 60 -8.58 6.26 -22.23
C VAL A 60 -7.15 6.38 -21.70
N LYS A 61 -6.88 7.32 -20.80
CA LYS A 61 -5.56 7.47 -20.16
C LYS A 61 -5.16 6.28 -19.30
N MET A 62 -6.09 5.51 -18.74
CA MET A 62 -5.76 4.27 -18.00
C MET A 62 -5.46 3.13 -18.97
N MET A 63 -6.29 2.96 -20.00
CA MET A 63 -6.15 1.93 -21.02
C MET A 63 -4.92 2.13 -21.91
N SER A 64 -4.51 3.38 -22.14
CA SER A 64 -3.36 3.73 -22.97
C SER A 64 -2.04 3.78 -22.20
N ARG A 65 -2.04 3.56 -20.87
CA ARG A 65 -0.78 3.44 -20.16
C ARG A 65 -0.10 2.16 -20.65
N PRO A 66 1.12 2.23 -21.21
CA PRO A 66 1.92 1.03 -21.33
C PRO A 66 1.96 0.42 -19.93
N ASN A 67 1.84 -0.91 -19.84
CA ASN A 67 1.97 -1.66 -18.59
C ASN A 67 3.43 -1.57 -18.12
N ARG A 68 3.87 -0.35 -17.78
CA ARG A 68 5.09 -0.07 -17.06
C ARG A 68 4.74 -0.59 -15.68
N ALA A 69 5.13 -1.83 -15.41
CA ALA A 69 5.36 -2.27 -14.05
C ALA A 69 6.16 -1.14 -13.39
N ARG A 70 5.48 -0.29 -12.60
CA ARG A 70 6.17 0.71 -11.81
C ARG A 70 7.14 -0.11 -10.99
N ALA A 71 8.44 0.12 -11.14
CA ALA A 71 9.44 -0.52 -10.29
C ALA A 71 8.90 -0.38 -8.87
N GLN A 72 8.58 -1.52 -8.23
CA GLN A 72 7.97 -1.47 -6.92
C GLN A 72 9.03 -0.97 -5.96
N ILE A 73 8.94 0.30 -5.59
CA ILE A 73 9.88 0.91 -4.66
C ILE A 73 9.47 0.50 -3.27
N SER A 74 10.18 -0.46 -2.70
CA SER A 74 9.99 -0.89 -1.31
C SER A 74 10.43 0.20 -0.33
N ASP A 75 9.98 0.12 0.92
CA ASP A 75 10.39 1.05 1.98
C ASP A 75 11.89 0.95 2.30
N THR A 76 12.48 -0.23 2.08
CA THR A 76 13.94 -0.42 2.18
C THR A 76 14.68 0.37 1.11
N MET A 77 14.18 0.40 -0.12
CA MET A 77 14.76 1.23 -1.19
C MET A 77 14.61 2.72 -0.90
N ARG A 78 13.46 3.16 -0.36
CA ARG A 78 13.26 4.56 0.07
C ARG A 78 14.26 4.98 1.15
N SER A 79 14.41 4.14 2.16
CA SER A 79 15.34 4.38 3.28
C SER A 79 16.80 4.42 2.82
N LYS A 80 17.19 3.50 1.92
CA LYS A 80 18.53 3.48 1.32
C LYS A 80 18.76 4.74 0.46
N ALA A 81 17.79 5.13 -0.36
CA ALA A 81 17.87 6.35 -1.18
C ALA A 81 18.05 7.62 -0.32
N LEU A 82 17.25 7.77 0.75
CA LEU A 82 17.36 8.90 1.68
C LEU A 82 18.72 8.94 2.39
N THR A 83 19.23 7.78 2.81
CA THR A 83 20.54 7.69 3.48
C THR A 83 21.67 8.07 2.53
N MET A 84 21.64 7.59 1.28
CA MET A 84 22.62 7.98 0.26
C MET A 84 22.52 9.47 -0.07
N ARG A 85 21.30 10.03 -0.09
CA ARG A 85 21.10 11.45 -0.35
C ARG A 85 21.61 12.34 0.78
N LYS A 86 21.47 11.91 2.04
CA LYS A 86 22.08 12.58 3.22
C LYS A 86 23.61 12.54 3.23
N LYS A 87 24.22 11.59 2.52
CA LYS A 87 25.67 11.48 2.32
C LYS A 87 26.16 12.22 1.06
N ASP A 88 25.32 13.09 0.49
CA ASP A 88 25.60 13.87 -0.73
C ASP A 88 25.94 13.04 -1.97
N VAL A 89 25.51 11.77 -2.03
CA VAL A 89 25.70 10.94 -3.22
C VAL A 89 24.88 11.51 -4.40
N PRO A 90 25.47 11.60 -5.61
CA PRO A 90 24.77 12.06 -6.80
C PRO A 90 23.52 11.22 -7.11
N VAL A 91 22.43 11.89 -7.49
CA VAL A 91 21.14 11.24 -7.82
C VAL A 91 21.29 10.17 -8.91
N ARG A 92 22.22 10.39 -9.86
CA ARG A 92 22.51 9.44 -10.94
C ARG A 92 23.06 8.11 -10.42
N GLU A 93 23.91 8.15 -9.41
CA GLU A 93 24.50 6.96 -8.79
C GLU A 93 23.47 6.22 -7.93
N ILE A 94 22.63 6.96 -7.20
CA ILE A 94 21.51 6.38 -6.44
C ILE A 94 20.54 5.66 -7.38
N ALA A 95 20.24 6.25 -8.55
CA ALA A 95 19.37 5.66 -9.56
C ALA A 95 19.94 4.34 -10.11
N ALA A 96 21.24 4.32 -10.40
CA ALA A 96 21.94 3.13 -10.89
C ALA A 96 21.98 2.02 -9.82
N GLU A 97 22.33 2.37 -8.58
CA GLU A 97 22.41 1.44 -7.43
C GLU A 97 21.06 0.80 -7.09
N LEU A 98 19.97 1.55 -7.23
CA LEU A 98 18.62 1.08 -6.91
C LEU A 98 17.88 0.49 -8.12
N GLY A 99 18.44 0.57 -9.33
CA GLY A 99 17.77 0.11 -10.55
C GLY A 99 16.47 0.87 -10.85
N ILE A 100 16.38 2.15 -10.46
CA ILE A 100 15.19 2.98 -10.65
C ILE A 100 15.50 4.20 -11.51
N SER A 101 14.45 4.82 -12.04
CA SER A 101 14.60 6.04 -12.84
C SER A 101 15.05 7.23 -11.99
N ILE A 102 15.82 8.16 -12.57
CA ILE A 102 16.23 9.41 -11.90
C ILE A 102 15.04 10.19 -11.33
N PRO A 103 13.90 10.37 -12.04
CA PRO A 103 12.71 10.99 -11.47
C PRO A 103 12.15 10.25 -10.25
N SER A 104 12.27 8.92 -10.20
CA SER A 104 11.85 8.13 -9.05
C SER A 104 12.69 8.46 -7.81
N VAL A 105 14.00 8.63 -7.97
CA VAL A 105 14.88 9.04 -6.86
C VAL A 105 14.42 10.37 -6.28
N TYR A 106 14.23 11.39 -7.12
CA TYR A 106 13.71 12.69 -6.65
C TYR A 106 12.38 12.57 -5.91
N ASN A 107 11.47 11.71 -6.37
CA ASN A 107 10.17 11.54 -5.72
C ASN A 107 10.24 10.84 -4.36
N ILE A 108 11.23 9.96 -4.13
CA ILE A 108 11.35 9.22 -2.87
C ILE A 108 12.34 9.82 -1.88
N THR A 109 13.17 10.77 -2.33
CA THR A 109 14.12 11.51 -1.49
C THR A 109 13.74 12.97 -1.30
N LYS A 110 12.50 13.36 -1.64
CA LYS A 110 11.91 14.62 -1.15
C LYS A 110 11.76 14.54 0.36
#